data_AF-A0A418MBY7-F1
#
_entry.id   AF-A0A418MBY7-F1
#
_cell.length_a   1.000
_cell.length_b   1.000
_cell.length_c   1.000
_cell.angle_alpha   90.00
_cell.angle_beta   90.00
_cell.angle_gamma   90.00
#
_symmetry.space_group_name_H-M   'P 1'
#
loop_
_entity.id
_entity.type
_entity.pdbx_description
1 polymer ?
#
loop_
_entity_poly.entity_id
_entity_poly.type
_entity_poly.pdbx_seq_one_letter_code
_entity_poly.pdbx_strand_id
1 'polypeptide(L)'
;MKTLTLNIPDSLDPAVARWELARSLYEKGELTLEQAAEIVGLTPTYFKIKMQKSFNREDERIKQTVVATAKPMNRQYFDQLVDQLDIKESWEDLTSQIGK
;
A
#
# COMPACT_ATOMS: atom_id res chain seq x y z
N MET A 1 25.59 23.64 -9.09
CA MET A 1 24.28 23.08 -9.47
C MET A 1 24.27 22.87 -10.98
N LYS A 2 23.99 21.66 -11.46
CA LYS A 2 23.78 21.38 -12.89
C LYS A 2 22.27 21.35 -13.12
N THR A 3 21.74 22.27 -13.91
CA THR A 3 20.32 22.35 -14.24
C THR A 3 20.05 21.48 -15.45
N LEU A 4 19.22 20.45 -15.31
CA LEU A 4 18.82 19.57 -16.40
C LEU A 4 17.44 20.01 -16.90
N THR A 5 17.37 20.56 -18.11
CA THR A 5 16.11 20.96 -18.76
C THR A 5 15.61 19.82 -19.64
N LEU A 6 14.48 19.20 -19.25
CA LEU A 6 13.79 18.20 -20.07
C LEU A 6 12.52 18.80 -20.69
N ASN A 7 12.38 18.64 -22.01
CA ASN A 7 11.11 18.88 -22.69
C ASN A 7 10.20 17.67 -22.48
N ILE A 8 9.25 17.81 -21.57
CA ILE A 8 8.20 16.82 -21.35
C ILE A 8 7.05 17.14 -22.31
N PRO A 9 6.53 16.18 -23.10
CA PRO A 9 5.36 16.41 -23.95
C PRO A 9 4.15 16.84 -23.12
N ASP A 10 3.35 17.79 -23.61
CA ASP A 10 2.17 18.31 -22.88
C ASP A 10 1.12 17.24 -22.53
N SER A 11 1.13 16.10 -23.23
CA SER A 11 0.24 14.97 -22.96
C SER A 11 0.65 14.13 -21.74
N LEU A 12 1.84 14.34 -21.18
CA LEU A 12 2.39 13.53 -20.11
C LEU A 12 2.38 14.31 -18.79
N ASP A 13 1.76 13.73 -17.76
CA ASP A 13 1.78 14.31 -16.41
C ASP A 13 3.25 14.48 -15.93
N PRO A 14 3.70 15.72 -15.66
CA PRO A 14 5.06 15.99 -15.19
C PRO A 14 5.41 15.25 -13.90
N ALA A 15 4.44 14.94 -13.04
CA ALA A 15 4.68 14.15 -11.83
C ALA A 15 5.03 12.70 -12.16
N VAL A 16 4.35 12.10 -13.14
CA VAL A 16 4.62 10.74 -13.62
C VAL A 16 5.98 10.70 -14.33
N ALA A 17 6.27 11.67 -15.18
CA ALA A 17 7.55 11.78 -15.88
C ALA A 17 8.74 11.87 -14.91
N ARG A 18 8.62 12.71 -13.87
CA ARG A 18 9.65 12.83 -12.82
C ARG A 18 9.83 11.54 -12.04
N TRP A 19 8.74 10.83 -11.75
CA TRP A 19 8.79 9.54 -11.07
C TRP A 19 9.54 8.50 -11.89
N GLU A 20 9.20 8.31 -13.16
CA GLU A 20 9.84 7.33 -14.03
C GLU A 20 11.33 7.66 -14.26
N LEU A 21 11.67 8.95 -14.37
CA LEU A 21 13.05 9.38 -14.48
C LEU A 21 13.85 9.07 -13.20
N ALA A 22 13.34 9.46 -12.03
CA ALA A 22 14.02 9.20 -10.76
C ALA A 22 14.16 7.70 -10.48
N ARG A 23 13.09 6.93 -10.75
CA ARG A 23 13.08 5.48 -10.61
C ARG A 23 14.12 4.82 -11.50
N SER A 24 14.10 5.10 -12.80
CA SER A 24 15.00 4.45 -13.76
C SER A 24 16.47 4.78 -13.50
N LEU A 25 16.78 6.01 -13.09
CA LEU A 25 18.13 6.41 -12.72
C LEU A 25 18.60 5.76 -11.40
N TYR A 26 17.70 5.62 -10.42
CA TYR A 26 17.99 4.89 -9.18
C TYR A 26 18.23 3.39 -9.44
N GLU A 27 17.37 2.74 -10.23
CA GLU A 27 17.50 1.31 -10.59
C GLU A 27 18.81 1.03 -11.36
N LYS A 28 19.30 2.00 -12.14
CA LYS A 28 20.60 1.93 -12.83
C LYS A 28 21.81 2.20 -11.93
N GLY A 29 21.59 2.64 -10.69
CA GLY A 29 22.66 3.02 -9.75
C GLY A 29 23.30 4.38 -10.04
N GLU A 30 22.73 5.18 -10.95
CA GLU A 30 23.22 6.52 -11.30
C GLU A 30 22.88 7.57 -10.24
N LEU A 31 21.84 7.31 -9.43
CA LEU A 31 21.41 8.17 -8.32
C LEU A 31 21.38 7.41 -7.00
N THR A 32 21.74 8.11 -5.92
CA THR A 32 21.49 7.61 -4.57
C THR A 32 20.00 7.68 -4.23
N LEU A 33 19.59 6.96 -3.19
CA LEU A 33 18.19 6.98 -2.72
C LEU A 33 17.72 8.41 -2.38
N GLU A 34 18.61 9.19 -1.78
CA GLU A 34 18.35 10.58 -1.37
C GLU A 34 18.13 11.48 -2.59
N GLN A 35 19.02 11.38 -3.59
CA GLN A 35 18.91 12.16 -4.82
C GLN A 35 17.66 11.79 -5.63
N ALA A 36 17.35 10.50 -5.72
CA ALA A 36 16.16 10.04 -6.42
C ALA A 36 14.88 10.52 -5.72
N ALA A 37 14.85 10.51 -4.38
CA ALA A 37 13.72 11.00 -3.60
C ALA A 37 13.53 12.52 -3.74
N GLU A 38 14.63 13.28 -3.79
CA GLU A 38 14.62 14.73 -4.00
C GLU A 38 13.99 15.12 -5.34
N ILE A 39 14.31 14.41 -6.44
CA ILE A 39 13.76 14.68 -7.79
C ILE A 39 12.23 14.63 -7.81
N VAL A 40 11.63 13.76 -7.00
CA VAL A 40 10.18 13.55 -6.94
C VAL A 40 9.52 14.23 -5.74
N GLY A 41 10.29 14.97 -4.93
CA GLY A 41 9.79 15.68 -3.75
C GLY A 41 9.31 14.75 -2.64
N LEU A 42 9.90 13.56 -2.50
CA LEU A 42 9.56 12.57 -1.47
C LEU A 42 10.72 12.41 -0.47
N THR A 43 10.42 11.86 0.70
CA THR A 43 11.48 11.42 1.62
C THR A 43 12.10 10.12 1.11
N PRO A 44 13.39 9.84 1.41
CA PRO A 44 14.07 8.61 0.97
C PRO A 44 13.31 7.34 1.37
N THR A 45 12.76 7.31 2.59
CA THR A 45 11.94 6.22 3.10
C THR A 45 10.68 6.02 2.26
N TYR A 46 9.97 7.10 1.94
CA TYR A 46 8.73 7.01 1.18
C TYR A 46 8.99 6.64 -0.29
N PHE A 47 10.09 7.12 -0.88
CA PHE A 47 10.55 6.71 -2.21
C PHE A 47 10.75 5.18 -2.26
N LYS A 48 11.47 4.62 -1.28
CA LYS A 48 11.71 3.18 -1.17
C LYS A 48 10.42 2.38 -1.02
N ILE A 49 9.51 2.83 -0.14
CA ILE A 49 8.19 2.20 0.04
C ILE A 49 7.39 2.22 -1.27
N LYS A 50 7.36 3.35 -1.98
CA LYS A 50 6.62 3.49 -3.23
C LYS A 50 7.20 2.60 -4.34
N MET A 51 8.53 2.46 -4.40
CA MET A 51 9.15 1.46 -5.28
C MET A 51 8.70 0.03 -4.94
N GLN A 52 8.74 -0.36 -3.67
CA GLN A 52 8.33 -1.70 -3.23
C GLN A 52 6.83 -1.97 -3.46
N LYS A 53 5.96 -1.00 -3.16
CA LYS A 53 4.51 -1.11 -3.40
C LYS A 53 4.16 -1.30 -4.87
N SER A 54 4.98 -0.78 -5.79
CA SER A 54 4.80 -0.98 -7.23
C SER A 54 4.96 -2.46 -7.63
N PHE A 55 5.71 -3.25 -6.85
CA PHE A 55 5.84 -4.71 -7.04
C PHE A 55 4.67 -5.50 -6.46
N ASN A 56 4.01 -5.00 -5.40
CA ASN A 56 2.90 -5.70 -4.72
C ASN A 56 1.52 -5.42 -5.34
N ARG A 57 1.41 -5.27 -6.66
CA ARG A 57 0.09 -5.23 -7.33
C ARG A 57 -0.73 -6.50 -7.09
N GLU A 58 -0.08 -7.63 -6.79
CA GLU A 58 -0.76 -8.85 -6.41
C GLU A 58 -1.46 -8.73 -5.06
N ASP A 59 -0.89 -8.02 -4.07
CA ASP A 59 -1.50 -7.84 -2.76
C ASP A 59 -2.81 -7.05 -2.82
N GLU A 60 -2.89 -6.03 -3.69
CA GLU A 60 -4.14 -5.28 -3.89
C GLU A 60 -5.22 -6.14 -4.55
N ARG A 61 -4.84 -6.98 -5.52
CA ARG A 61 -5.76 -7.93 -6.15
C ARG A 61 -6.23 -9.00 -5.16
N ILE A 62 -5.34 -9.52 -4.32
CA ILE A 62 -5.69 -10.49 -3.28
C ILE A 62 -6.63 -9.85 -2.27
N LYS A 63 -6.36 -8.63 -1.81
CA LYS A 63 -7.27 -7.90 -0.90
C LYS A 63 -8.64 -7.68 -1.53
N GLN A 64 -8.71 -7.25 -2.78
CA GLN A 64 -9.99 -7.08 -3.48
C GLN A 64 -10.74 -8.40 -3.66
N THR A 65 -10.03 -9.48 -4.00
CA THR A 65 -10.64 -10.81 -4.16
C THR A 65 -11.15 -11.33 -2.81
N VAL A 66 -10.37 -11.20 -1.75
CA VAL A 66 -10.76 -11.60 -0.39
C VAL A 66 -11.94 -10.78 0.10
N VAL A 67 -11.96 -9.46 -0.10
CA VAL A 67 -13.12 -8.61 0.26
C VAL A 67 -14.36 -8.96 -0.57
N ALA A 68 -14.20 -9.27 -1.86
CA ALA A 68 -15.32 -9.63 -2.74
C ALA A 68 -15.87 -11.04 -2.50
N THR A 69 -15.03 -11.97 -2.03
CA THR A 69 -15.39 -13.37 -1.74
C THR A 69 -15.70 -13.62 -0.26
N ALA A 70 -15.30 -12.73 0.64
CA ALA A 70 -15.68 -12.77 2.04
C ALA A 70 -17.19 -12.56 2.14
N LYS A 71 -17.91 -13.63 2.52
CA LYS A 71 -19.30 -13.49 2.95
C LYS A 71 -19.32 -12.58 4.18
N PRO A 72 -20.23 -11.59 4.25
CA PRO A 72 -20.42 -10.83 5.48
C PRO A 72 -20.72 -11.82 6.62
N MET A 73 -20.03 -11.67 7.74
CA MET A 73 -20.14 -12.58 8.86
C MET A 73 -21.61 -12.64 9.31
N ASN A 74 -22.22 -13.83 9.22
CA ASN A 74 -23.61 -14.00 9.60
C ASN A 74 -23.71 -14.01 11.12
N ARG A 75 -24.05 -12.83 11.68
CA ARG A 75 -24.15 -12.60 13.12
C ARG A 75 -25.06 -13.62 13.81
N GLN A 76 -26.17 -14.00 13.18
CA GLN A 76 -27.12 -14.96 13.74
C GLN A 76 -26.53 -16.36 13.93
N TYR A 77 -25.70 -16.81 12.97
CA TYR A 77 -25.02 -18.10 13.07
C TYR A 77 -23.93 -18.08 14.14
N PHE A 78 -23.27 -16.94 14.31
CA PHE A 78 -22.27 -16.76 15.36
C PHE A 78 -22.92 -16.74 16.75
N ASP A 79 -24.03 -16.03 16.93
CA ASP A 79 -24.78 -15.99 18.18
C ASP A 79 -25.26 -17.40 18.58
N GLN A 80 -25.71 -18.20 17.61
CA GLN A 80 -26.05 -19.61 17.83
C GLN A 80 -24.85 -20.46 18.27
N LEU A 81 -23.66 -20.21 17.72
CA LEU A 81 -22.43 -20.89 18.13
C LEU A 81 -21.98 -20.48 19.54
N VAL A 82 -22.12 -19.21 19.89
CA VAL A 82 -21.83 -18.68 21.24
C VAL A 82 -22.73 -19.35 22.27
N ASP A 83 -24.03 -19.46 21.98
CA ASP A 83 -25.01 -20.14 22.83
C ASP A 83 -24.70 -21.64 22.95
N GLN A 84 -24.29 -22.31 21.86
CA GLN A 84 -23.94 -23.73 21.87
C GLN A 84 -22.63 -24.03 22.60
N LEU A 85 -21.68 -23.10 22.61
CA LEU A 85 -20.39 -23.25 23.25
C LEU A 85 -20.37 -22.74 24.71
N ASP A 86 -21.52 -22.35 25.27
CA ASP A 86 -21.69 -21.74 26.62
C ASP A 86 -20.68 -20.59 26.85
N ILE A 87 -20.41 -19.82 25.80
CA ILE A 87 -19.48 -18.69 25.88
C ILE A 87 -20.23 -17.53 26.55
N LYS A 88 -19.89 -17.25 27.80
CA LYS A 88 -20.55 -16.21 28.61
C LYS A 88 -20.07 -14.79 28.31
N GLU A 89 -19.01 -14.65 27.53
CA GLU A 89 -18.42 -13.34 27.22
C GLU A 89 -19.08 -12.73 25.99
N SER A 90 -19.32 -11.42 26.06
CA SER A 90 -19.95 -10.69 24.96
C SER A 90 -18.99 -10.54 23.78
N TRP A 91 -19.53 -10.33 22.58
CA TRP A 91 -18.73 -10.09 21.37
C TRP A 91 -17.73 -8.93 21.53
N GLU A 92 -18.09 -7.91 22.28
CA GLU A 92 -17.22 -6.76 22.56
C GLU A 92 -16.02 -7.16 23.43
N ASP A 93 -16.23 -8.04 24.41
CA ASP A 93 -15.16 -8.53 25.27
C ASP A 93 -14.17 -9.42 24.51
N LEU A 94 -14.66 -10.35 23.69
CA LEU A 94 -13.82 -11.23 22.88
C LEU A 94 -12.99 -10.47 21.85
N THR A 95 -13.58 -9.48 21.19
CA THR A 95 -12.86 -8.66 20.20
C THR A 95 -11.82 -7.75 20.85
N SER A 96 -12.08 -7.28 22.07
CA SER A 96 -11.11 -6.49 22.84
C SER A 96 -9.87 -7.28 23.27
N GLN A 97 -9.99 -8.60 23.43
CA GLN A 97 -8.85 -9.48 23.77
C GLN A 97 -7.94 -9.78 22.57
N ILE A 98 -8.49 -9.81 21.34
CA ILE A 98 -7.70 -10.05 20.11
C ILE A 98 -6.93 -8.79 19.68
N GLY A 99 -7.41 -7.60 20.07
CA GLY A 99 -6.84 -6.30 19.69
C GLY A 99 -5.70 -5.77 20.59
N LYS A 100 -5.21 -6.57 21.54
CA LYS A 100 -4.01 -6.27 22.35
C LYS A 100 -2.81 -7.05 21.85
#